data_AF-A0A7C3LAF9-F1
#
_entry.id   AF-A0A7C3LAF9-F1
#
_cell.length_a   1.000
_cell.length_b   1.000
_cell.length_c   1.000
_cell.angle_alpha   90.00
_cell.angle_beta   90.00
_cell.angle_gamma   90.00
#
_symmetry.space_group_name_H-M   'P 1'
#
loop_
_entity.id
_entity.type
_entity.pdbx_description
1 polymer ?
#
loop_
_entity_poly.entity_id
_entity_poly.type
_entity_poly.pdbx_seq_one_letter_code
_entity_poly.pdbx_strand_id
1 'polypeptide(L)'
;MANFLANQFSAGAGNLVEAVDDAFDKSVTSDEERKELEAEMAKASTQYEVEMASLGLEEKKAYLADIAGAREYQRQVQKSEQESWLSKNVHSMLAIGIIGLTFFMYFLIIKGDMSKIAGKGEKDIVIYILGALTTISTQVAAFYFGSSQGSKDKQKSIDNITANVSRRS
;
A
#
# COMPACT_ATOMS: atom_id res chain seq x y z
N MET A 1 70.67 -18.64 -21.22
CA MET A 1 70.31 -17.23 -20.92
C MET A 1 68.87 -17.02 -20.44
N ALA A 2 68.07 -18.06 -20.16
CA ALA A 2 66.66 -17.90 -19.75
C ALA A 2 66.44 -17.48 -18.28
N ASN A 3 67.43 -17.66 -17.39
CA ASN A 3 67.27 -17.44 -15.94
C ASN A 3 67.52 -16.00 -15.47
N PHE A 4 68.09 -15.13 -16.31
CA PHE A 4 68.41 -13.74 -15.92
C PHE A 4 67.19 -12.82 -16.02
N LEU A 5 66.37 -12.99 -17.08
CA LEU A 5 65.14 -12.23 -17.29
C LEU A 5 64.04 -12.62 -16.29
N ALA A 6 63.93 -13.90 -15.95
CA ALA A 6 62.95 -14.39 -14.97
C ALA A 6 63.24 -13.87 -13.54
N ASN A 7 64.51 -13.79 -13.13
CA ASN A 7 64.86 -13.26 -11.80
C ASN A 7 64.70 -11.74 -11.70
N GLN A 8 64.97 -10.96 -12.75
CA GLN A 8 64.74 -9.52 -12.76
C GLN A 8 63.25 -9.15 -12.79
N PHE A 9 62.43 -9.89 -13.55
CA PHE A 9 60.98 -9.71 -13.52
C PHE A 9 60.34 -10.18 -12.22
N SER A 10 60.84 -11.27 -11.60
CA SER A 10 60.35 -11.75 -10.30
C SER A 10 60.67 -10.75 -9.17
N ALA A 11 61.90 -10.22 -9.13
CA ALA A 11 62.29 -9.23 -8.13
C ALA A 11 61.60 -7.86 -8.33
N GLY A 12 61.33 -7.46 -9.58
CA GLY A 12 60.59 -6.23 -9.88
C GLY A 12 59.08 -6.35 -9.67
N ALA A 13 58.50 -7.53 -9.93
CA ALA A 13 57.08 -7.80 -9.70
C ALA A 13 56.73 -7.94 -8.22
N GLY A 14 57.61 -8.51 -7.40
CA GLY A 14 57.41 -8.58 -5.94
C GLY A 14 57.23 -7.19 -5.31
N ASN A 15 58.12 -6.25 -5.64
CA ASN A 15 58.06 -4.88 -5.14
C ASN A 15 56.85 -4.08 -5.68
N LEU A 16 56.39 -4.37 -6.90
CA LEU A 16 55.19 -3.73 -7.46
C LEU A 16 53.91 -4.28 -6.83
N VAL A 17 53.87 -5.58 -6.53
CA VAL A 17 52.73 -6.20 -5.83
C VAL A 17 52.68 -5.72 -4.38
N GLU A 18 53.81 -5.66 -3.67
CA GLU A 18 53.86 -5.10 -2.31
C GLU A 18 53.49 -3.61 -2.27
N ALA A 19 53.95 -2.80 -3.23
CA ALA A 19 53.55 -1.39 -3.30
C ALA A 19 52.06 -1.19 -3.65
N VAL A 20 51.47 -2.13 -4.40
CA VAL A 20 50.02 -2.14 -4.68
C VAL A 20 49.23 -2.65 -3.48
N ASP A 21 49.73 -3.63 -2.75
CA ASP A 21 49.12 -4.15 -1.51
C ASP A 21 49.15 -3.07 -0.42
N ASP A 22 50.28 -2.39 -0.22
CA ASP A 22 50.42 -1.23 0.69
C ASP A 22 49.58 -0.03 0.24
N ALA A 23 49.44 0.21 -1.07
CA ALA A 23 48.58 1.28 -1.58
C ALA A 23 47.09 0.94 -1.47
N PHE A 24 46.71 -0.33 -1.62
CA PHE A 24 45.36 -0.79 -1.34
C PHE A 24 45.06 -0.68 0.15
N ASP A 25 45.99 -1.10 1.02
CA ASP A 25 45.82 -1.06 2.47
C ASP A 25 45.77 0.40 2.98
N LYS A 26 46.55 1.30 2.38
CA LYS A 26 46.54 2.74 2.68
C LYS A 26 45.37 3.50 2.03
N SER A 27 44.76 2.98 0.96
CA SER A 27 43.58 3.58 0.32
C SER A 27 42.25 3.01 0.83
N VAL A 28 42.27 1.88 1.53
CA VAL A 28 41.09 1.23 2.13
C VAL A 28 40.99 1.44 3.65
N THR A 29 42.00 2.04 4.28
CA THR A 29 42.04 2.19 5.74
C THR A 29 41.93 3.65 6.18
N SER A 30 40.69 4.09 6.34
CA SER A 30 40.29 4.94 7.47
C SER A 30 39.05 4.28 8.05
N ASP A 31 39.24 3.45 9.08
CA ASP A 31 38.13 2.80 9.80
C ASP A 31 37.12 3.82 10.34
N GLU A 32 37.56 5.06 10.59
CA GLU A 32 36.73 6.18 11.03
C GLU A 32 35.80 6.69 9.91
N GLU A 33 36.32 6.87 8.68
CA GLU A 33 35.52 7.31 7.53
C GLU A 33 34.50 6.25 7.12
N ARG A 34 34.85 4.95 7.21
CA ARG A 34 33.88 3.86 6.98
C ARG A 34 32.76 3.87 8.01
N LYS A 35 33.08 4.13 9.27
CA LYS A 35 32.11 4.15 10.37
C LYS A 35 31.20 5.38 10.29
N GLU A 36 31.72 6.54 9.87
CA GLU A 36 30.92 7.71 9.55
C GLU A 36 30.03 7.48 8.32
N LEU A 37 30.56 6.86 7.25
CA LEU A 37 29.78 6.51 6.05
C LEU A 37 28.67 5.51 6.37
N GLU A 38 28.94 4.50 7.22
CA GLU A 38 27.94 3.56 7.71
C GLU A 38 26.89 4.23 8.60
N ALA A 39 27.30 5.15 9.48
CA ALA A 39 26.38 5.91 10.31
C ALA A 39 25.50 6.86 9.47
N GLU A 40 26.06 7.47 8.42
CA GLU A 40 25.33 8.33 7.49
C GLU A 40 24.40 7.51 6.59
N MET A 41 24.85 6.37 6.07
CA MET A 41 24.00 5.42 5.33
C MET A 41 22.88 4.86 6.20
N ALA A 42 23.14 4.55 7.47
CA ALA A 42 22.11 4.09 8.41
C ALA A 42 21.08 5.19 8.72
N LYS A 43 21.51 6.45 8.83
CA LYS A 43 20.59 7.59 8.94
C LYS A 43 19.79 7.79 7.67
N ALA A 44 20.41 7.69 6.50
CA ALA A 44 19.75 7.82 5.21
C ALA A 44 18.74 6.69 4.96
N SER A 45 19.07 5.44 5.31
CA SER A 45 18.14 4.31 5.20
C SER A 45 16.96 4.46 6.16
N THR A 46 17.21 4.88 7.40
CA THR A 46 16.14 5.13 8.38
C THR A 46 15.24 6.28 7.93
N GLN A 47 15.80 7.36 7.40
CA GLN A 47 15.03 8.48 6.86
C GLN A 47 14.20 8.05 5.65
N TYR A 48 14.79 7.26 4.74
CA TYR A 48 14.10 6.70 3.58
C TYR A 48 12.94 5.80 4.00
N GLU A 49 13.11 4.94 5.01
CA GLU A 49 12.03 4.10 5.55
C GLU A 49 10.89 4.94 6.14
N VAL A 50 11.21 5.99 6.90
CA VAL A 50 10.21 6.90 7.47
C VAL A 50 9.50 7.66 6.36
N GLU A 51 10.22 8.14 5.35
CA GLU A 51 9.66 8.84 4.20
C GLU A 51 8.73 7.93 3.39
N MET A 52 9.15 6.71 3.08
CA MET A 52 8.32 5.71 2.40
C MET A 52 7.07 5.34 3.22
N ALA A 53 7.19 5.20 4.53
CA ALA A 53 6.04 4.98 5.41
C ALA A 53 5.09 6.19 5.42
N SER A 54 5.63 7.41 5.37
CA SER A 54 4.85 8.64 5.32
C SER A 54 4.10 8.81 4.00
N LEU A 55 4.76 8.51 2.87
CA LEU A 55 4.17 8.51 1.53
C LEU A 55 3.04 7.47 1.43
N GLY A 56 3.24 6.27 1.96
CA GLY A 56 2.19 5.24 2.02
C GLY A 56 1.00 5.62 2.92
N LEU A 57 1.22 6.43 3.96
CA LEU A 57 0.14 7.03 4.75
C LEU A 57 -0.60 8.12 3.99
N GLU A 58 0.12 8.96 3.25
CA GLU A 58 -0.45 10.03 2.44
C GLU A 58 -1.30 9.49 1.29
N GLU A 59 -0.82 8.48 0.58
CA GLU A 59 -1.59 7.79 -0.48
C GLU A 59 -2.90 7.22 0.07
N LYS A 60 -2.84 6.53 1.22
CA LYS A 60 -4.03 6.00 1.90
C LYS A 60 -4.98 7.12 2.32
N LYS A 61 -4.46 8.25 2.81
CA LYS A 61 -5.27 9.43 3.16
C LYS A 61 -5.94 10.02 1.92
N ALA A 62 -5.22 10.17 0.81
CA ALA A 62 -5.76 10.67 -0.44
C ALA A 62 -6.88 9.78 -0.97
N TYR A 63 -6.68 8.45 -0.97
CA TYR A 63 -7.71 7.48 -1.33
C TYR A 63 -8.95 7.56 -0.43
N LEU A 64 -8.76 7.67 0.89
CA LEU A 64 -9.87 7.84 1.83
C LEU A 64 -10.58 9.19 1.68
N ALA A 65 -9.85 10.25 1.34
CA ALA A 65 -10.39 11.58 1.10
C ALA A 65 -11.26 11.62 -0.15
N ASP A 66 -10.85 10.93 -1.23
CA ASP A 66 -11.65 10.80 -2.45
C ASP A 66 -13.01 10.11 -2.17
N ILE A 67 -12.99 9.00 -1.44
CA ILE A 67 -14.21 8.30 -0.99
C ILE A 67 -15.08 9.21 -0.12
N ALA A 68 -14.46 9.98 0.79
CA ALA A 68 -15.19 10.90 1.66
C ALA A 68 -15.82 12.06 0.87
N GLY A 69 -15.12 12.59 -0.14
CA GLY A 69 -15.60 13.62 -1.04
C GLY A 69 -16.82 13.17 -1.83
N ALA A 70 -16.78 11.95 -2.40
CA ALA A 70 -17.92 11.37 -3.09
C ALA A 70 -19.17 11.25 -2.19
N ARG A 71 -18.98 10.86 -0.93
CA ARG A 71 -20.07 10.79 0.06
C ARG A 71 -20.58 12.16 0.51
N GLU A 72 -19.71 13.15 0.62
CA GLU A 72 -20.09 14.53 0.96
C GLU A 72 -20.89 15.17 -0.18
N TYR A 73 -20.47 14.99 -1.43
CA TYR A 73 -21.25 15.40 -2.60
C TYR A 73 -22.67 14.81 -2.54
N GLN A 74 -22.77 13.52 -2.23
CA GLN A 74 -24.06 12.85 -2.10
C GLN A 74 -24.91 13.39 -0.94
N ARG A 75 -24.29 13.74 0.20
CA ARG A 75 -24.97 14.43 1.31
C ARG A 75 -25.48 15.81 0.92
N GLN A 76 -24.72 16.56 0.13
CA GLN A 76 -25.13 17.86 -0.37
C GLN A 76 -26.33 17.75 -1.32
N VAL A 77 -26.31 16.78 -2.25
CA VAL A 77 -27.44 16.45 -3.14
C VAL A 77 -28.69 15.99 -2.36
N GLN A 78 -28.52 15.26 -1.26
CA GLN A 78 -29.66 14.87 -0.41
C GLN A 78 -30.26 16.07 0.34
N LYS A 79 -29.42 17.05 0.73
CA LYS A 79 -29.83 18.25 1.48
C LYS A 79 -30.39 19.37 0.61
N SER A 80 -30.07 19.42 -0.68
CA SER A 80 -30.58 20.47 -1.56
C SER A 80 -32.10 20.35 -1.74
N GLU A 81 -32.82 21.44 -1.50
CA GLU A 81 -34.30 21.46 -1.52
C GLU A 81 -34.88 21.34 -2.94
N GLN A 82 -34.08 21.60 -3.97
CA GLN A 82 -34.49 21.63 -5.38
C GLN A 82 -34.35 20.28 -6.11
N GLU A 83 -33.76 19.27 -5.48
CA GLU A 83 -33.55 17.95 -6.08
C GLU A 83 -34.79 17.05 -5.95
N SER A 84 -35.18 16.38 -7.04
CA SER A 84 -36.29 15.42 -7.05
C SER A 84 -36.06 14.27 -6.07
N TRP A 85 -37.12 13.78 -5.41
CA TRP A 85 -37.08 12.68 -4.45
C TRP A 85 -36.36 11.43 -4.97
N LEU A 86 -36.46 11.18 -6.29
CA LEU A 86 -35.79 10.08 -6.96
C LEU A 86 -34.25 10.26 -6.94
N SER A 87 -33.75 11.44 -7.30
CA SER A 87 -32.31 11.75 -7.33
C SER A 87 -31.65 11.54 -5.96
N LYS A 88 -32.35 11.92 -4.90
CA LYS A 88 -31.87 11.79 -3.51
C LYS A 88 -31.69 10.34 -3.06
N ASN A 89 -32.50 9.43 -3.59
CA ASN A 89 -32.57 8.04 -3.12
C ASN A 89 -32.04 7.01 -4.13
N VAL A 90 -31.75 7.40 -5.38
CA VAL A 90 -31.26 6.50 -6.44
C VAL A 90 -30.10 5.64 -5.96
N HIS A 91 -29.11 6.21 -5.28
CA HIS A 91 -27.96 5.46 -4.83
C HIS A 91 -28.27 4.45 -3.72
N SER A 92 -29.12 4.82 -2.76
CA SER A 92 -29.55 3.89 -1.70
C SER A 92 -30.45 2.80 -2.27
N MET A 93 -31.29 3.12 -3.24
CA MET A 93 -32.13 2.16 -3.96
C MET A 93 -31.30 1.20 -4.80
N LEU A 94 -30.26 1.69 -5.49
CA LEU A 94 -29.30 0.85 -6.21
C LEU A 94 -28.52 -0.06 -5.24
N ALA A 95 -28.12 0.44 -4.07
CA ALA A 95 -27.42 -0.37 -3.08
C ALA A 95 -28.30 -1.51 -2.53
N ILE A 96 -29.55 -1.20 -2.17
CA ILE A 96 -30.53 -2.21 -1.76
C ILE A 96 -30.81 -3.19 -2.92
N GLY A 97 -30.90 -2.68 -4.14
CA GLY A 97 -31.09 -3.50 -5.35
C GLY A 97 -29.94 -4.48 -5.58
N ILE A 98 -28.69 -4.01 -5.49
CA ILE A 98 -27.49 -4.84 -5.67
C ILE A 98 -27.41 -5.90 -4.57
N ILE A 99 -27.55 -5.51 -3.30
CA ILE A 99 -27.50 -6.44 -2.17
C ILE A 99 -28.65 -7.46 -2.27
N GLY A 100 -29.87 -6.99 -2.53
CA GLY A 100 -31.05 -7.84 -2.68
C GLY A 100 -30.91 -8.83 -3.83
N LEU A 101 -30.38 -8.38 -4.98
CA LEU A 101 -30.10 -9.24 -6.13
C LEU A 101 -29.01 -10.27 -5.81
N THR A 102 -27.97 -9.89 -5.06
CA THR A 102 -26.93 -10.83 -4.63
C THR A 102 -27.51 -11.93 -3.75
N PHE A 103 -28.30 -11.59 -2.73
CA PHE A 103 -28.96 -12.58 -1.88
C PHE A 103 -29.95 -13.44 -2.67
N PHE A 104 -30.68 -12.84 -3.62
CA PHE A 104 -31.56 -13.58 -4.52
C PHE A 104 -30.78 -14.58 -5.38
N MET A 105 -29.63 -14.18 -5.92
CA MET A 105 -28.77 -15.06 -6.72
C MET A 105 -28.21 -16.21 -5.88
N TYR A 106 -27.80 -15.94 -4.63
CA TYR A 106 -27.40 -16.99 -3.69
C TYR A 106 -28.54 -17.95 -3.39
N PHE A 107 -29.74 -17.41 -3.18
CA PHE A 107 -30.94 -18.23 -2.98
C PHE A 107 -31.23 -19.13 -4.20
N LEU A 108 -31.11 -18.60 -5.42
CA LEU A 108 -31.25 -19.40 -6.65
C LEU A 108 -30.20 -20.49 -6.79
N ILE A 109 -28.95 -20.23 -6.41
CA ILE A 109 -27.88 -21.23 -6.44
C ILE A 109 -28.13 -22.33 -5.39
N ILE A 110 -28.58 -21.97 -4.19
CA ILE A 110 -28.87 -22.92 -3.10
C ILE A 110 -30.12 -23.77 -3.40
N LYS A 111 -31.17 -23.17 -3.99
CA LYS A 111 -32.39 -23.88 -4.40
C LYS A 111 -32.25 -24.60 -5.73
N GLY A 112 -31.32 -24.16 -6.57
CA GLY A 112 -30.99 -24.78 -7.83
C GLY A 112 -30.41 -26.18 -7.62
N ASP A 113 -30.70 -27.08 -8.56
CA ASP A 113 -30.17 -28.42 -8.53
C ASP A 113 -28.68 -28.38 -8.88
N MET A 114 -27.84 -28.26 -7.84
CA MET A 114 -26.37 -28.27 -7.97
C MET A 114 -25.87 -29.49 -8.73
N SER A 115 -26.59 -30.62 -8.77
CA SER A 115 -26.19 -31.79 -9.54
C SER A 115 -26.31 -31.57 -11.06
N LYS A 116 -27.24 -30.72 -11.52
CA LYS A 116 -27.38 -30.36 -12.94
C LYS A 116 -26.32 -29.34 -13.38
N ILE A 117 -25.87 -28.50 -12.46
CA ILE A 117 -24.86 -27.47 -12.68
C ILE A 117 -23.43 -28.08 -12.55
N ALA A 118 -23.20 -28.94 -11.56
CA ALA A 118 -21.90 -29.54 -11.28
C ALA A 118 -21.46 -30.61 -12.28
N GLY A 119 -22.34 -31.10 -13.17
CA GLY A 119 -22.05 -32.20 -14.08
C GLY A 119 -21.08 -31.87 -15.22
N LYS A 120 -20.79 -30.60 -15.52
CA LYS A 120 -20.01 -30.18 -16.72
C LYS A 120 -18.96 -29.09 -16.48
N GLY A 121 -18.35 -29.03 -15.28
CA GLY A 121 -17.32 -28.04 -14.96
C GLY A 121 -17.86 -26.66 -14.54
N GLU A 122 -19.17 -26.52 -14.37
CA GLU A 122 -19.82 -25.25 -14.01
C GLU A 122 -19.69 -24.92 -12.51
N LYS A 123 -19.22 -25.87 -11.68
CA LYS A 123 -18.96 -25.63 -10.25
C LYS A 123 -17.93 -24.50 -10.05
N ASP A 124 -16.88 -24.46 -10.88
CA ASP A 124 -15.84 -23.43 -10.80
C ASP A 124 -16.40 -22.06 -11.18
N ILE A 125 -17.30 -22.04 -12.17
CA ILE A 125 -18.04 -20.83 -12.58
C ILE A 125 -18.95 -20.35 -11.45
N VAL A 126 -19.67 -21.24 -10.77
CA VAL A 126 -20.50 -20.88 -9.62
C VAL A 126 -19.66 -20.28 -8.50
N ILE A 127 -18.53 -20.88 -8.16
CA ILE A 127 -17.61 -20.36 -7.12
C ILE A 127 -17.04 -18.99 -7.54
N TYR A 128 -16.68 -18.83 -8.81
CA TYR A 128 -16.23 -17.55 -9.35
C TYR A 128 -17.31 -16.46 -9.22
N ILE A 129 -18.55 -16.77 -9.59
CA ILE A 129 -19.69 -15.85 -9.47
C ILE A 129 -19.95 -15.51 -7.99
N LEU A 130 -19.91 -16.50 -7.08
CA LEU A 130 -20.05 -16.28 -5.64
C LEU A 130 -18.94 -15.34 -5.11
N GLY A 131 -17.70 -15.51 -5.57
CA GLY A 131 -16.59 -14.63 -5.23
C GLY A 131 -16.79 -13.19 -5.72
N ALA A 132 -17.19 -13.03 -6.98
CA ALA A 132 -17.46 -11.71 -7.57
C ALA A 132 -18.62 -10.99 -6.84
N LEU A 133 -19.72 -11.70 -6.57
CA LEU A 133 -20.88 -11.15 -5.85
C LEU A 133 -20.56 -10.79 -4.39
N THR A 134 -19.75 -11.60 -3.71
CA THR A 134 -19.27 -11.29 -2.34
C THR A 134 -18.42 -10.02 -2.34
N THR A 135 -17.54 -9.88 -3.35
CA THR A 135 -16.66 -8.72 -3.49
C THR A 135 -17.48 -7.44 -3.72
N ILE A 136 -18.42 -7.45 -4.66
CA ILE A 136 -19.31 -6.30 -4.93
C ILE A 136 -20.14 -5.95 -3.70
N SER A 137 -20.72 -6.94 -3.01
CA SER A 137 -21.48 -6.72 -1.79
C SER A 137 -20.63 -6.09 -0.69
N THR A 138 -19.38 -6.54 -0.55
CA THR A 138 -18.42 -5.99 0.42
C THR A 138 -18.03 -4.55 0.05
N GLN A 139 -17.86 -4.23 -1.23
CA GLN A 139 -17.59 -2.87 -1.69
C GLN A 139 -18.77 -1.93 -1.41
N VAL A 140 -20.01 -2.37 -1.67
CA VAL A 140 -21.21 -1.60 -1.32
C VAL A 140 -21.29 -1.41 0.20
N ALA A 141 -21.09 -2.48 0.98
CA ALA A 141 -21.06 -2.37 2.44
C ALA A 141 -19.95 -1.42 2.94
N ALA A 142 -18.75 -1.46 2.35
CA ALA A 142 -17.66 -0.55 2.66
C ALA A 142 -17.96 0.90 2.24
N PHE A 143 -18.72 1.11 1.17
CA PHE A 143 -19.18 2.45 0.78
C PHE A 143 -20.16 3.04 1.79
N TYR A 144 -21.08 2.24 2.36
CA TYR A 144 -22.06 2.76 3.33
C TYR A 144 -21.52 2.78 4.77
N PHE A 145 -20.81 1.74 5.18
CA PHE A 145 -20.36 1.53 6.57
C PHE A 145 -18.86 1.74 6.79
N GLY A 146 -18.07 1.86 5.72
CA GLY A 146 -16.63 2.07 5.84
C GLY A 146 -16.28 3.46 6.39
N SER A 147 -15.62 3.49 7.54
CA SER A 147 -14.90 4.59 8.24
C SER A 147 -15.35 6.07 8.15
N SER A 148 -16.60 6.39 7.83
CA SER A 148 -17.14 7.76 7.93
C SER A 148 -16.97 8.37 9.34
N GLN A 149 -17.08 7.56 10.39
CA GLN A 149 -16.80 7.96 11.79
C GLN A 149 -15.30 7.92 12.11
N GLY A 150 -14.61 6.86 11.70
CA GLY A 150 -13.18 6.66 11.99
C GLY A 150 -12.29 7.80 11.50
N SER A 151 -12.58 8.39 10.33
CA SER A 151 -11.81 9.54 9.83
C SER A 151 -12.03 10.82 10.65
N LYS A 152 -13.26 11.05 11.15
CA LYS A 152 -13.56 12.19 12.03
C LYS A 152 -12.88 12.03 13.40
N ASP A 153 -12.88 10.82 13.95
CA ASP A 153 -12.26 10.54 15.24
C ASP A 153 -10.73 10.54 15.14
N LYS A 154 -10.17 10.07 14.02
CA LYS A 154 -8.74 10.23 13.71
C LYS A 154 -8.34 11.69 13.56
N GLN A 155 -9.13 12.50 12.85
CA GLN A 155 -8.85 13.92 12.71
C GLN A 155 -8.86 14.62 14.06
N LYS A 156 -9.89 14.38 14.89
CA LYS A 156 -9.94 14.90 16.28
C LYS A 156 -8.75 14.44 17.12
N SER A 157 -8.29 13.20 16.95
CA SER A 157 -7.14 12.68 17.68
C SER A 157 -5.85 13.38 17.25
N ILE A 158 -5.66 13.59 15.95
CA ILE A 158 -4.51 14.34 15.41
C ILE A 158 -4.55 15.80 15.86
N ASP A 159 -5.71 16.46 15.79
CA ASP A 159 -5.87 17.84 16.22
C ASP A 159 -5.53 18.01 17.72
N ASN A 160 -5.93 17.05 18.57
CA ASN A 160 -5.58 17.01 19.98
C ASN A 160 -4.08 16.77 20.23
N ILE A 161 -3.43 15.92 19.43
CA ILE A 161 -1.98 15.69 19.53
C ILE A 161 -1.23 16.97 19.14
N THR A 162 -1.58 17.58 18.00
CA THR A 162 -0.98 18.84 17.53
C THR A 162 -1.16 19.96 18.55
N ALA A 163 -2.33 20.09 19.16
CA ALA A 163 -2.61 21.07 20.22
C ALA A 163 -1.80 20.81 21.52
N ASN A 164 -1.49 19.55 21.83
CA ASN A 164 -0.65 19.22 22.99
C ASN A 164 0.84 19.46 22.70
N VAL A 165 1.28 19.26 21.46
CA VAL A 165 2.66 19.54 21.04
C VAL A 165 2.91 21.05 21.05
N SER A 166 1.98 21.86 20.52
CA SER A 166 2.11 23.32 20.52
C SER A 166 2.00 23.98 21.90
N ARG A 167 1.47 23.28 22.91
CA ARG A 167 1.48 23.73 24.32
C ARG A 167 2.75 23.38 25.07
N ARG A 168 3.60 22.50 24.51
CA ARG A 168 4.85 22.04 25.13
C ARG A 168 6.10 22.66 24.53
N SER A 169 5.99 23.33 23.37
CA SER A 169 7.01 24.20 22.78
C SER A 169 6.85 25.63 23.29
#